data_AF-A0A6S7IQM6-F1
#
_entry.id   AF-A0A6S7IQM6-F1
#
_cell.length_a   1.000
_cell.length_b   1.000
_cell.length_c   1.000
_cell.angle_alpha   90.00
_cell.angle_beta   90.00
_cell.angle_gamma   90.00
#
_symmetry.space_group_name_H-M   'P 1'
#
loop_
_entity.id
_entity.type
_entity.pdbx_description
1 polymer ?
#
loop_
_entity_poly.entity_id
_entity_poly.type
_entity_poly.pdbx_seq_one_letter_code
_entity_poly.pdbx_strand_id
1 'polypeptide(L)'
;MKTEALANSCSEKDLHNITSVCENLLDICEITERFDGNMTPGMWKSLMRLVMRNKDVIKNHLQSDRLVSQMCFTLERKLQNYENLINTKDSTELHSTNESLSSKLLKVLKFLIKLLISFVQSFQDFLLASTFKDIITLIYSVISVSFKRLTKQSTGSTATGDNSASLIII
;
A
#
# COMPACT_ATOMS: atom_id res chain seq x y z
N MET A 1 -26.76 -35.23 5.90
CA MET A 1 -26.43 -34.17 6.88
C MET A 1 -25.21 -34.61 7.67
N LYS A 2 -24.03 -34.12 7.27
CA LYS A 2 -22.76 -34.28 7.98
C LYS A 2 -22.08 -32.92 7.92
N THR A 3 -22.67 -31.98 8.62
CA THR A 3 -22.25 -30.59 8.74
C THR A 3 -21.99 -30.34 10.23
N GLU A 4 -20.93 -29.60 10.54
CA GLU A 4 -20.63 -28.98 11.85
C GLU A 4 -19.91 -29.82 12.93
N ALA A 5 -18.74 -30.39 12.63
CA ALA A 5 -17.86 -30.88 13.71
C ALA A 5 -16.35 -30.63 13.52
N LEU A 6 -15.94 -29.70 12.64
CA LEU A 6 -14.51 -29.39 12.47
C LEU A 6 -14.21 -27.89 12.27
N ALA A 7 -15.05 -27.00 12.80
CA ALA A 7 -14.89 -25.55 12.60
C ALA A 7 -14.38 -24.77 13.83
N ASN A 8 -14.22 -25.37 15.02
CA ASN A 8 -13.84 -24.57 16.20
C ASN A 8 -12.98 -25.34 17.21
N SER A 9 -11.66 -25.22 17.06
CA SER A 9 -10.78 -25.24 18.23
C SER A 9 -9.54 -24.37 18.01
N CYS A 10 -9.74 -23.15 17.50
CA CYS A 10 -8.73 -22.13 17.77
C CYS A 10 -8.88 -21.77 19.25
N SER A 11 -7.88 -22.10 20.07
CA SER A 11 -7.94 -21.73 21.49
C SER A 11 -7.84 -20.21 21.62
N GLU A 12 -8.39 -19.65 22.69
CA GLU A 12 -8.25 -18.21 23.00
C GLU A 12 -6.77 -17.78 23.02
N LYS A 13 -5.89 -18.70 23.46
CA LYS A 13 -4.44 -18.52 23.42
C LYS A 13 -3.90 -18.41 21.99
N ASP A 14 -4.38 -19.24 21.07
CA ASP A 14 -3.95 -19.18 19.67
C ASP A 14 -4.44 -17.91 18.98
N LEU A 15 -5.69 -17.49 19.25
CA LEU A 15 -6.24 -16.22 18.79
C LEU A 15 -5.40 -15.03 19.28
N HIS A 16 -5.10 -14.99 20.57
CA HIS A 16 -4.25 -13.96 21.16
C HIS A 16 -2.86 -13.94 20.53
N ASN A 17 -2.23 -15.12 20.35
CA ASN A 17 -0.91 -15.23 19.74
C ASN A 17 -0.89 -14.70 18.29
N ILE A 18 -1.86 -15.10 17.46
CA ILE A 18 -1.92 -14.66 16.06
C ILE A 18 -2.16 -13.15 15.99
N THR A 19 -3.06 -12.62 16.82
CA THR A 19 -3.38 -11.18 16.85
C THR A 19 -2.15 -10.38 17.28
N SER A 20 -1.47 -10.80 18.35
CA SER A 20 -0.23 -10.17 18.83
C SER A 20 0.87 -10.22 17.77
N VAL A 21 1.04 -11.32 17.03
CA VAL A 21 2.01 -11.40 15.93
C VAL A 21 1.67 -10.39 14.82
N CYS A 22 0.39 -10.24 14.45
CA CYS A 22 -0.04 -9.27 13.45
C CYS A 22 0.24 -7.83 13.90
N GLU A 23 -0.06 -7.50 15.16
CA GLU A 23 0.18 -6.16 15.72
C GLU A 23 1.68 -5.85 15.81
N ASN A 24 2.50 -6.78 16.30
CA ASN A 24 3.95 -6.61 16.34
C ASN A 24 4.55 -6.45 14.93
N LEU A 25 4.04 -7.20 13.94
CA LEU A 25 4.46 -7.04 12.54
C LEU A 25 4.05 -5.69 11.96
N LEU A 26 2.90 -5.15 12.37
CA LEU A 26 2.46 -3.81 11.99
C LEU A 26 3.42 -2.76 12.56
N ASP A 27 3.78 -2.87 13.84
CA ASP A 27 4.78 -1.98 14.48
C ASP A 27 6.13 -2.01 13.72
N ILE A 28 6.57 -3.20 13.31
CA ILE A 28 7.78 -3.34 12.50
C ILE A 28 7.62 -2.70 11.12
N CYS A 29 6.43 -2.80 10.49
CA CYS A 29 6.18 -2.12 9.22
C CYS A 29 6.32 -0.59 9.36
N GLU A 30 5.79 -0.01 10.44
CA GLU A 30 5.89 1.42 10.74
C GLU A 30 7.35 1.87 10.94
N ILE A 31 8.14 1.07 11.66
CA ILE A 31 9.57 1.36 11.91
C ILE A 31 10.39 1.19 10.63
N THR A 32 10.19 0.10 9.90
CA THR A 32 10.98 -0.26 8.72
C THR A 32 10.83 0.79 7.62
N GLU A 33 9.65 1.40 7.48
CA GLU A 33 9.44 2.47 6.52
C GLU A 33 10.34 3.70 6.80
N ARG A 34 10.78 3.92 8.04
CA ARG A 34 11.72 4.99 8.40
C ARG A 34 13.19 4.59 8.21
N PHE A 35 13.50 3.30 8.20
CA PHE A 35 14.86 2.78 8.21
C PHE A 35 15.33 2.23 6.86
N ASP A 36 14.54 1.33 6.25
CA ASP A 36 14.81 0.77 4.93
C ASP A 36 13.53 0.62 4.10
N GLY A 37 13.32 1.57 3.19
CA GLY A 37 12.18 1.61 2.29
C GLY A 37 12.08 0.42 1.32
N ASN A 38 13.16 -0.35 1.12
CA ASN A 38 13.20 -1.51 0.23
C ASN A 38 12.57 -2.75 0.86
N MET A 39 12.61 -2.87 2.19
CA MET A 39 11.97 -3.98 2.91
C MET A 39 10.46 -3.80 3.04
N THR A 40 9.97 -2.55 2.99
CA THR A 40 8.55 -2.19 3.17
C THR A 40 7.59 -3.08 2.38
N PRO A 41 7.76 -3.34 1.07
CA PRO A 41 6.80 -4.13 0.30
C PRO A 41 6.75 -5.60 0.76
N GLY A 42 7.89 -6.18 1.12
CA GLY A 42 7.99 -7.56 1.61
C GLY A 42 7.34 -7.73 2.98
N MET A 43 7.52 -6.75 3.87
CA MET A 43 6.92 -6.73 5.21
C MET A 43 5.40 -6.63 5.13
N TRP A 44 4.88 -5.64 4.40
CA TRP A 44 3.44 -5.50 4.18
C TRP A 44 2.83 -6.73 3.52
N LYS A 45 3.50 -7.32 2.52
CA LYS A 45 3.02 -8.57 1.88
C LYS A 45 2.89 -9.71 2.89
N SER A 46 3.86 -9.86 3.77
CA SER A 46 3.88 -10.93 4.77
C SER A 46 2.81 -10.72 5.84
N LEU A 47 2.68 -9.50 6.37
CA LEU A 47 1.64 -9.12 7.32
C LEU A 47 0.25 -9.37 6.72
N MET A 48 -0.02 -8.83 5.53
CA MET A 48 -1.32 -8.98 4.86
C MET A 48 -1.65 -10.44 4.57
N ARG A 49 -0.67 -11.25 4.16
CA ARG A 49 -0.89 -12.67 3.95
C ARG A 49 -1.27 -13.38 5.27
N LEU A 50 -0.59 -13.06 6.37
CA LEU A 50 -0.89 -13.64 7.68
C LEU A 50 -2.30 -13.27 8.13
N VAL A 51 -2.65 -11.99 8.01
CA VAL A 51 -3.97 -11.48 8.38
C VAL A 51 -5.07 -12.11 7.54
N MET A 52 -4.90 -12.11 6.22
CA MET A 52 -5.89 -12.66 5.27
C MET A 52 -6.09 -14.17 5.47
N ARG A 53 -5.00 -14.92 5.73
CA ARG A 53 -5.08 -16.37 5.97
C ARG A 53 -5.86 -16.70 7.24
N ASN A 54 -5.81 -15.83 8.25
CA ASN A 54 -6.44 -16.05 9.55
C ASN A 54 -7.68 -15.17 9.76
N LYS A 55 -8.22 -14.57 8.69
CA LYS A 55 -9.33 -13.60 8.76
C LYS A 55 -10.48 -14.08 9.64
N ASP A 56 -10.98 -15.29 9.42
CA ASP A 56 -12.16 -15.78 10.14
C ASP A 56 -11.97 -15.91 11.65
N VAL A 57 -10.72 -16.07 12.08
CA VAL A 57 -10.33 -16.15 13.48
C VAL A 57 -10.14 -14.74 14.07
N ILE A 58 -9.45 -13.85 13.36
CA ILE A 58 -8.97 -12.58 13.94
C ILE A 58 -9.81 -11.36 13.60
N LYS A 59 -10.77 -11.43 12.66
CA LYS A 59 -11.51 -10.26 12.12
C LYS A 59 -12.15 -9.34 13.17
N ASN A 60 -12.59 -9.90 14.30
CA ASN A 60 -13.21 -9.14 15.39
C ASN A 60 -12.21 -8.60 16.44
N HIS A 61 -10.95 -9.04 16.38
CA HIS A 61 -9.91 -8.71 17.36
C HIS A 61 -8.78 -7.88 16.76
N LEU A 62 -8.59 -7.97 15.45
CA LEU A 62 -7.61 -7.19 14.72
C LEU A 62 -8.06 -5.74 14.62
N GLN A 63 -7.17 -4.81 14.96
CA GLN A 63 -7.31 -3.38 14.69
C GLN A 63 -7.18 -3.09 13.18
N SER A 64 -8.16 -3.55 12.39
CA SER A 64 -8.16 -3.48 10.93
C SER A 64 -8.06 -2.03 10.42
N ASP A 65 -8.65 -1.09 11.15
CA ASP A 65 -8.57 0.35 10.87
C ASP A 65 -7.14 0.86 10.98
N ARG A 66 -6.46 0.55 12.10
CA ARG A 66 -5.08 0.94 12.32
C ARG A 66 -4.19 0.43 11.18
N LEU A 67 -4.38 -0.82 10.78
CA LEU A 67 -3.64 -1.44 9.70
C LEU A 67 -3.87 -0.71 8.36
N VAL A 68 -5.11 -0.34 8.03
CA VAL A 68 -5.42 0.43 6.82
C VAL A 68 -4.83 1.84 6.89
N SER A 69 -5.03 2.58 7.98
CA SER A 69 -4.51 3.94 8.15
C SER A 69 -2.99 3.97 7.99
N GLN A 70 -2.27 3.02 8.59
CA GLN A 70 -0.82 2.91 8.46
C GLN A 70 -0.37 2.56 7.04
N MET A 71 -1.13 1.73 6.34
CA MET A 71 -0.84 1.40 4.94
C MET A 71 -1.09 2.60 4.02
N CYS A 72 -2.16 3.37 4.26
CA CYS A 72 -2.43 4.62 3.55
C CYS A 72 -1.30 5.62 3.77
N PHE A 73 -0.87 5.82 5.02
CA PHE A 73 0.28 6.66 5.35
C PHE A 73 1.56 6.22 4.64
N THR A 74 1.82 4.90 4.61
CA THR A 74 2.97 4.34 3.88
C THR A 74 2.91 4.67 2.38
N LEU A 75 1.73 4.54 1.78
CA LEU A 75 1.50 4.82 0.37
C LEU A 75 1.67 6.30 0.05
N GLU A 76 1.15 7.20 0.90
CA GLU A 76 1.30 8.64 0.76
C GLU A 76 2.77 9.07 0.79
N ARG A 77 3.56 8.57 1.75
CA ARG A 77 5.01 8.87 1.79
C ARG A 77 5.74 8.38 0.55
N LYS A 78 5.44 7.16 0.09
CA LYS A 78 6.04 6.63 -1.15
C LYS A 78 5.59 7.40 -2.38
N LEU A 79 4.36 7.91 -2.39
CA LEU A 79 3.84 8.74 -3.47
C LEU A 79 4.52 10.11 -3.52
N GLN A 80 4.74 10.74 -2.36
CA GLN A 80 5.52 11.97 -2.25
C GLN A 80 6.96 11.76 -2.73
N ASN A 81 7.61 10.66 -2.34
CA ASN A 81 8.95 10.32 -2.82
C ASN A 81 8.98 10.13 -4.34
N TYR A 82 7.94 9.53 -4.91
CA TYR A 82 7.80 9.36 -6.36
C TYR A 82 7.61 10.69 -7.08
N GLU A 83 6.76 11.58 -6.55
CA GLU A 83 6.57 12.93 -7.09
C GLU A 83 7.87 13.74 -7.04
N ASN A 84 8.59 13.69 -5.92
CA ASN A 84 9.90 14.36 -5.77
C ASN A 84 10.90 13.85 -6.81
N LEU A 85 11.02 12.53 -6.97
CA LEU A 85 11.96 11.91 -7.91
C LEU A 85 11.67 12.29 -9.37
N ILE A 86 10.39 12.38 -9.74
CA ILE A 86 9.99 12.83 -11.08
C ILE A 86 10.28 14.32 -11.26
N ASN A 87 9.96 15.16 -10.27
CA ASN A 87 10.21 16.59 -10.37
C ASN A 87 11.72 16.90 -10.44
N THR A 88 12.58 16.09 -9.82
CA THR A 88 14.05 16.20 -9.97
C THR A 88 14.57 15.68 -11.32
N LYS A 89 13.83 14.79 -12.00
CA LYS A 89 14.17 14.36 -13.37
C LYS A 89 14.08 15.54 -14.35
N ASP A 90 13.17 16.49 -14.10
CA ASP A 90 12.98 17.66 -14.97
C ASP A 90 14.10 18.70 -14.82
N SER A 91 15.01 18.58 -13.82
CA SER A 91 15.98 19.62 -13.47
C SER A 91 17.47 19.22 -13.54
N THR A 92 17.82 17.95 -13.76
CA THR A 92 19.23 17.48 -13.74
C THR A 92 19.54 16.43 -14.83
N GLU A 93 20.75 16.49 -15.40
CA GLU A 93 21.26 15.56 -16.45
C GLU A 93 21.41 14.08 -16.01
N LEU A 94 21.09 13.73 -14.76
CA LEU A 94 21.09 12.37 -14.22
C LEU A 94 19.83 11.55 -14.63
N HIS A 95 19.41 11.66 -15.89
CA HIS A 95 18.13 11.13 -16.36
C HIS A 95 18.02 9.59 -16.29
N SER A 96 19.10 8.85 -16.57
CA SER A 96 19.06 7.38 -16.67
C SER A 96 18.89 6.68 -15.32
N THR A 97 19.59 7.14 -14.28
CA THR A 97 19.48 6.59 -12.92
C THR A 97 18.12 6.91 -12.30
N ASN A 98 17.62 8.14 -12.49
CA ASN A 98 16.33 8.57 -11.94
C ASN A 98 15.15 7.88 -12.63
N GLU A 99 15.26 7.53 -13.91
CA GLU A 99 14.24 6.76 -14.63
C GLU A 99 14.10 5.31 -14.11
N SER A 100 15.23 4.64 -13.87
CA SER A 100 15.25 3.31 -13.26
C SER A 100 14.64 3.30 -11.86
N LEU A 101 14.95 4.31 -11.05
CA LEU A 101 14.44 4.44 -9.68
C LEU A 101 12.95 4.77 -9.64
N SER A 102 12.48 5.69 -10.48
CA SER A 102 11.05 6.07 -10.53
C SER A 102 10.18 4.91 -11.04
N SER A 103 10.64 4.15 -12.04
CA SER A 103 9.96 2.94 -12.51
C SER A 103 9.87 1.87 -11.41
N LYS A 104 10.95 1.66 -10.64
CA LYS A 104 10.94 0.74 -9.49
C LYS A 104 9.96 1.19 -8.40
N LEU A 105 9.98 2.46 -8.02
CA LEU A 105 9.10 3.01 -7.00
C LEU A 105 7.63 2.96 -7.43
N LEU A 106 7.35 3.21 -8.71
CA LEU A 106 6.01 3.07 -9.27
C LEU A 106 5.50 1.61 -9.20
N LYS A 107 6.35 0.62 -9.50
CA LYS A 107 5.99 -0.80 -9.34
C LYS A 107 5.64 -1.13 -7.88
N VAL A 108 6.41 -0.58 -6.94
CA VAL A 108 6.14 -0.73 -5.50
C VAL A 108 4.82 -0.08 -5.11
N LEU A 109 4.54 1.15 -5.55
CA LEU A 109 3.27 1.83 -5.31
C LEU A 109 2.09 1.02 -5.84
N LYS A 110 2.15 0.55 -7.09
CA LYS A 110 1.10 -0.30 -7.68
C LYS A 110 0.89 -1.60 -6.90
N PHE A 111 1.98 -2.23 -6.46
CA PHE A 111 1.90 -3.44 -5.66
C PHE A 111 1.20 -3.19 -4.32
N LEU A 112 1.59 -2.13 -3.60
CA LEU A 112 1.00 -1.79 -2.31
C LEU A 112 -0.46 -1.35 -2.44
N ILE A 113 -0.82 -0.56 -3.46
CA ILE A 113 -2.22 -0.18 -3.70
C ILE A 113 -3.10 -1.42 -3.93
N LYS A 114 -2.65 -2.36 -4.77
CA LYS A 114 -3.37 -3.63 -5.00
C LYS A 114 -3.55 -4.42 -3.71
N LEU A 115 -2.52 -4.44 -2.87
CA LEU A 115 -2.55 -5.14 -1.60
C LEU A 115 -3.54 -4.47 -0.63
N LEU A 116 -3.60 -3.13 -0.59
CA LEU A 116 -4.57 -2.38 0.18
C LEU A 116 -6.01 -2.66 -0.29
N ILE A 117 -6.26 -2.61 -1.60
CA ILE A 117 -7.58 -2.90 -2.17
C ILE A 117 -8.04 -4.31 -1.79
N SER A 118 -7.16 -5.30 -1.95
CA SER A 118 -7.47 -6.69 -1.59
C SER A 118 -7.82 -6.84 -0.10
N PHE A 119 -7.12 -6.10 0.77
CA PHE A 119 -7.41 -6.08 2.20
C PHE A 119 -8.77 -5.44 2.48
N VAL A 120 -9.01 -4.22 1.97
CA VAL A 120 -10.26 -3.47 2.19
C VAL A 120 -11.46 -4.25 1.69
N GLN A 121 -11.40 -4.85 0.49
CA GLN A 121 -12.48 -5.71 -0.03
C GLN A 121 -12.79 -6.89 0.90
N SER A 122 -11.78 -7.41 1.58
CA SER A 122 -11.94 -8.56 2.46
C SER A 122 -12.37 -8.16 3.86
N PHE A 123 -12.08 -6.94 4.32
CA PHE A 123 -12.33 -6.48 5.68
C PHE A 123 -13.36 -5.34 5.77
N GLN A 124 -14.00 -4.94 4.67
CA GLN A 124 -14.91 -3.78 4.60
C GLN A 124 -15.97 -3.75 5.71
N ASP A 125 -16.53 -4.89 6.09
CA ASP A 125 -17.58 -5.00 7.11
C ASP A 125 -17.04 -4.75 8.54
N PHE A 126 -15.72 -4.72 8.71
CA PHE A 126 -15.00 -4.54 9.98
C PHE A 126 -14.26 -3.20 10.04
N LEU A 127 -14.41 -2.34 9.03
CA LEU A 127 -13.76 -1.03 8.99
C LEU A 127 -14.68 0.06 9.52
N LEU A 128 -14.11 0.95 10.32
CA LEU A 128 -14.75 2.18 10.79
C LEU A 128 -14.88 3.20 9.66
N ALA A 129 -15.89 4.06 9.76
CA ALA A 129 -16.12 5.16 8.83
C ALA A 129 -14.90 6.09 8.69
N SER A 130 -14.15 6.30 9.77
CA SER A 130 -12.93 7.12 9.78
C SER A 130 -11.86 6.58 8.83
N THR A 131 -11.77 5.27 8.67
CA THR A 131 -10.78 4.61 7.82
C THR A 131 -11.01 4.90 6.34
N PHE A 132 -12.27 5.07 5.93
CA PHE A 132 -12.60 5.48 4.57
C PHE A 132 -12.08 6.89 4.25
N LYS A 133 -11.96 7.77 5.25
CA LYS A 133 -11.36 9.10 5.05
C LYS A 133 -9.90 8.99 4.60
N ASP A 134 -9.13 8.09 5.21
CA ASP A 134 -7.72 7.87 4.87
C ASP A 134 -7.60 7.30 3.45
N ILE A 135 -8.47 6.34 3.10
CA ILE A 135 -8.53 5.77 1.75
C ILE A 135 -8.88 6.85 0.71
N ILE A 136 -9.87 7.70 0.98
CA ILE A 136 -10.28 8.79 0.08
C ILE A 136 -9.16 9.81 -0.09
N THR A 137 -8.46 10.15 1.00
CA THR A 137 -7.31 11.08 0.97
C THR A 137 -6.18 10.52 0.10
N LEU A 138 -5.89 9.23 0.25
CA LEU A 138 -4.91 8.53 -0.59
C LEU A 138 -5.33 8.53 -2.07
N ILE A 139 -6.59 8.18 -2.37
CA ILE A 139 -7.11 8.18 -3.75
C ILE A 139 -6.97 9.57 -4.38
N TYR A 140 -7.36 10.63 -3.66
CA TYR A 140 -7.22 11.99 -4.11
C TYR A 140 -5.76 12.34 -4.43
N SER A 141 -4.83 11.94 -3.55
CA SER A 141 -3.40 12.16 -3.75
C SER A 141 -2.88 11.45 -4.99
N VAL A 142 -3.27 10.18 -5.21
CA VAL A 142 -2.87 9.40 -6.40
C VAL A 142 -3.42 10.03 -7.69
N ILE A 143 -4.69 10.46 -7.69
CA ILE A 143 -5.31 11.13 -8.83
C ILE A 143 -4.61 12.46 -9.11
N SER A 144 -4.34 13.27 -8.08
CA SER A 144 -3.66 14.56 -8.21
C SER A 144 -2.27 14.41 -8.85
N VAL A 145 -1.45 13.47 -8.34
CA VAL A 145 -0.13 13.17 -8.92
C VAL A 145 -0.24 12.67 -10.35
N SER A 146 -1.21 11.81 -10.65
CA SER A 146 -1.43 11.31 -12.01
C SER A 146 -1.86 12.41 -12.98
N PHE A 147 -2.74 13.31 -12.55
CA PHE A 147 -3.24 14.44 -13.33
C PHE A 147 -2.15 15.47 -13.64
N LYS A 148 -1.34 15.86 -12.63
CA LYS A 148 -0.20 16.76 -12.83
C LYS A 148 0.77 16.25 -13.90
N ARG A 149 0.92 14.93 -14.04
CA ARG A 149 1.77 14.34 -15.09
C ARG A 149 1.16 14.44 -16.47
N LEU A 150 -0.16 14.26 -16.59
CA LEU A 150 -0.87 14.41 -17.87
C LEU A 150 -0.79 15.87 -18.38
N THR A 151 -0.95 16.86 -17.50
CA THR A 151 -0.91 18.28 -17.89
C THR A 151 0.51 18.75 -18.26
N LYS A 152 1.55 18.27 -17.55
CA LYS A 152 2.95 18.51 -17.93
C LYS A 152 3.31 17.92 -19.30
N GLN A 153 2.73 16.79 -19.69
CA GLN A 153 2.96 16.22 -21.04
C GLN A 153 2.31 17.06 -22.14
N SER A 154 1.11 17.60 -21.91
CA SER A 154 0.40 18.43 -22.89
C SER A 154 1.13 19.75 -23.21
N THR A 155 2.00 20.22 -22.33
CA THR A 155 2.75 21.49 -22.52
C THR A 155 4.18 21.27 -23.04
N GLY A 156 4.71 20.04 -23.00
CA GLY A 156 6.07 19.69 -23.44
C GLY A 156 6.18 18.98 -24.80
N SER A 157 5.07 18.79 -25.54
CA SER A 157 5.07 18.03 -26.79
C SER A 157 5.47 18.87 -28.02
N THR A 158 6.74 19.25 -28.10
CA THR A 158 7.46 19.42 -29.37
C THR A 158 8.88 18.83 -29.24
N ALA A 159 9.00 17.50 -29.37
CA ALA A 159 10.13 16.80 -29.99
C ALA A 159 10.21 15.34 -29.49
N THR A 160 9.90 14.42 -30.41
CA THR A 160 10.49 13.08 -30.61
C THR A 160 10.68 12.12 -29.42
N GLY A 161 9.94 11.00 -29.48
CA GLY A 161 10.50 9.66 -29.23
C GLY A 161 10.20 9.04 -27.87
N ASP A 162 9.31 8.04 -27.88
CA ASP A 162 9.15 6.97 -26.87
C ASP A 162 9.31 7.35 -25.40
N ASN A 163 8.26 7.94 -24.82
CA ASN A 163 8.10 7.96 -23.36
C ASN A 163 6.96 7.02 -22.97
N SER A 164 7.32 5.82 -22.53
CA SER A 164 6.41 4.87 -21.87
C SER A 164 5.91 5.45 -20.54
N ALA A 165 4.94 6.34 -20.63
CA ALA A 165 4.33 7.03 -19.52
C ALA A 165 3.58 6.04 -18.62
N SER A 166 4.27 5.55 -17.60
CA SER A 166 3.66 4.64 -16.64
C SER A 166 2.79 5.45 -15.67
N LEU A 167 1.47 5.47 -15.89
CA LEU A 167 0.48 6.05 -14.98
C LEU A 167 0.34 5.19 -13.71
N ILE A 168 -0.03 5.81 -12.58
CA ILE A 168 -0.57 5.09 -11.43
C ILE A 168 -2.05 4.85 -11.75
N ILE A 169 -2.32 3.80 -12.53
CA ILE A 169 -3.70 3.32 -12.71
C ILE A 169 -3.99 2.43 -11.51
N ILE A 170 -4.97 2.86 -10.70
CA ILE A 170 -5.54 2.11 -9.57
C ILE A 170 -6.43 1.01 -10.14
#